data_AF-A0AAV6GH83-F1
#
_entry.id   AF-A0AAV6GH83-F1
#
_cell.length_a   1.000
_cell.length_b   1.000
_cell.length_c   1.000
_cell.angle_alpha   90.00
_cell.angle_beta   90.00
_cell.angle_gamma   90.00
#
_symmetry.space_group_name_H-M   'P 1'
#
loop_
_entity.id
_entity.type
_entity.pdbx_description
1 polymer ?
#
loop_
_entity_poly.entity_id
_entity_poly.type
_entity_poly.pdbx_seq_one_letter_code
_entity_poly.pdbx_strand_id
1 'polypeptide(L)'
;MACASDPPEAPLPPPPDHTYSVSTSTSSFELVTKCEALTQKVAELQHQLESIQLQSRFGLQHIVGSDADLRYYTRFASYEHFKRFWELVEPAAKTKMVRITSSSSSSEPAQPRATKLAPVDELLLFLMHLSAGLDLRDLAIRFRIHSSTASRIITTWTHFLYHLLGSIRLWIPPEEVKAHLPPDFSFFPDTQVVLDCTEIYCQTPSSLLLQSEVYSTYKSHTTFKAMIGIAPHGAITFVSPLYAGSMSDREIFRLSGITKLLTPEMAIMVDKGFLVDNLCPGKVYRPAFLSKNAQMTKEDVQKTGNCPFETPCRAQHQEGEGEQTI
;
A
#
# COMPACT_ATOMS: atom_id res chain seq x y z
N MET A 1 77.97 -36.71 69.43
CA MET A 1 77.50 -35.36 69.04
C MET A 1 78.75 -34.55 68.71
N ALA A 2 79.10 -34.45 67.44
CA ALA A 2 80.22 -33.64 66.95
C ALA A 2 79.86 -33.22 65.52
N CYS A 3 79.46 -31.95 65.36
CA CYS A 3 79.10 -31.36 64.08
C CYS A 3 80.37 -30.96 63.34
N ALA A 4 80.55 -31.48 62.12
CA ALA A 4 81.52 -30.98 61.16
C ALA A 4 81.06 -29.61 60.64
N SER A 5 81.99 -28.68 60.48
CA SER A 5 81.77 -27.36 59.88
C SER A 5 82.62 -27.27 58.62
N ASP A 6 81.97 -27.03 57.47
CA ASP A 6 82.60 -26.89 56.15
C ASP A 6 83.38 -25.56 56.02
N PRO A 7 84.42 -25.51 55.16
CA PRO A 7 85.23 -24.31 54.93
C PRO A 7 84.53 -23.27 54.02
N PRO A 8 84.95 -21.98 54.05
CA PRO A 8 84.23 -20.89 53.41
C PRO A 8 84.44 -20.84 51.89
N GLU A 9 83.35 -20.57 51.17
CA GLU A 9 83.24 -20.42 49.72
C GLU A 9 83.84 -19.08 49.25
N ALA A 10 84.63 -19.11 48.16
CA ALA A 10 85.30 -17.93 47.60
C ALA A 10 84.35 -17.07 46.73
N PRO A 11 84.55 -15.75 46.60
CA PRO A 11 83.62 -14.88 45.86
C PRO A 11 83.75 -15.08 44.34
N LEU A 12 82.61 -15.23 43.67
CA LEU A 12 82.50 -15.26 42.20
C LEU A 12 82.77 -13.88 41.57
N PRO A 13 83.39 -13.80 40.37
CA PRO A 13 83.64 -12.53 39.69
C PRO A 13 82.34 -11.91 39.16
N PRO A 14 82.26 -10.56 39.05
CA PRO A 14 81.07 -9.89 38.51
C PRO A 14 80.92 -10.18 37.00
N PRO A 15 79.68 -10.24 36.48
CA PRO A 15 79.44 -10.47 35.06
C PRO A 15 79.85 -9.26 34.23
N PRO A 16 80.20 -9.44 32.94
CA PRO A 16 80.66 -8.35 32.09
C PRO A 16 79.54 -7.35 31.81
N ASP A 17 79.88 -6.06 31.91
CA ASP A 17 79.03 -4.95 31.49
C ASP A 17 78.69 -5.07 30.01
N HIS A 18 77.47 -5.52 29.70
CA HIS A 18 76.92 -5.41 28.37
C HIS A 18 76.55 -3.95 28.11
N THR A 19 77.35 -3.29 27.28
CA THR A 19 77.07 -1.96 26.73
C THR A 19 75.80 -2.04 25.88
N TYR A 20 74.68 -1.59 26.42
CA TYR A 20 73.45 -1.39 25.66
C TYR A 20 73.68 -0.26 24.64
N SER A 21 74.10 -0.58 23.42
CA SER A 21 74.12 0.40 22.35
C SER A 21 72.67 0.77 22.01
N VAL A 22 72.29 2.00 22.33
CA VAL A 22 71.02 2.61 21.97
C VAL A 22 70.92 2.68 20.44
N SER A 23 70.20 1.72 19.86
CA SER A 23 69.76 1.73 18.46
C SER A 23 68.23 1.65 18.40
N THR A 24 67.52 2.42 19.22
CA THR A 24 66.05 2.33 19.38
C THR A 24 65.28 3.51 18.77
N SER A 25 65.95 4.58 18.35
CA SER A 25 65.26 5.78 17.81
C SER A 25 64.76 5.61 16.37
N THR A 26 65.55 4.97 15.49
CA THR A 26 65.18 4.79 14.07
C THR A 26 64.01 3.81 13.92
N SER A 27 63.99 2.73 14.70
CA SER A 27 62.92 1.72 14.70
C SER A 27 61.60 2.29 15.24
N SER A 28 61.65 3.10 16.29
CA SER A 28 60.45 3.72 16.89
C SER A 28 59.77 4.69 15.94
N PHE A 29 60.53 5.52 15.21
CA PHE A 29 59.96 6.49 14.28
C PHE A 29 59.29 5.78 13.09
N GLU A 30 59.96 4.77 12.53
CA GLU A 30 59.43 3.98 11.41
C GLU A 30 58.17 3.18 11.80
N LEU A 31 58.10 2.70 13.04
CA LEU A 31 56.91 2.07 13.61
C LEU A 31 55.74 3.06 13.77
N VAL A 32 55.99 4.28 14.26
CA VAL A 32 54.97 5.32 14.39
C VAL A 32 54.42 5.72 13.02
N THR A 33 55.29 5.93 12.03
CA THR A 33 54.86 6.25 10.65
C THR A 33 54.03 5.12 10.03
N LYS A 34 54.39 3.85 10.27
CA LYS A 34 53.58 2.69 9.83
C LYS A 34 52.22 2.63 10.53
N CYS A 35 52.16 2.92 11.83
CA CYS A 35 50.91 2.96 12.59
C CYS A 35 49.98 4.08 12.10
N GLU A 36 50.51 5.26 11.82
CA GLU A 36 49.75 6.37 11.24
C GLU A 36 49.21 6.00 9.85
N ALA A 37 50.05 5.42 8.98
CA ALA A 37 49.65 4.96 7.65
C ALA A 37 48.58 3.85 7.70
N LEU A 38 48.70 2.91 8.64
CA LEU A 38 47.69 1.86 8.85
C LEU A 38 46.37 2.44 9.36
N THR A 39 46.42 3.41 10.28
CA THR A 39 45.21 4.07 10.81
C THR A 39 44.48 4.82 9.69
N GLN A 40 45.23 5.52 8.84
CA GLN A 40 44.70 6.21 7.67
C GLN A 40 44.09 5.22 6.66
N LYS A 41 44.73 4.06 6.45
CA LYS A 41 44.19 2.99 5.59
C LYS A 41 42.93 2.36 6.15
N VAL A 42 42.84 2.16 7.47
CA VAL A 42 41.64 1.67 8.14
C VAL A 42 40.49 2.65 7.95
N ALA A 43 40.73 3.95 8.15
CA ALA A 43 39.71 4.98 7.94
C ALA A 43 39.23 5.03 6.47
N GLU A 44 40.16 4.94 5.51
CA GLU A 44 39.81 4.89 4.08
C GLU A 44 39.01 3.64 3.72
N LEU A 45 39.43 2.46 4.19
CA LEU A 45 38.71 1.21 3.94
C LEU A 45 37.33 1.20 4.61
N GLN A 46 37.20 1.77 5.80
CA GLN A 46 35.89 1.95 6.46
C GLN A 46 34.97 2.84 5.62
N HIS A 47 35.47 3.97 5.12
CA HIS A 47 34.71 4.85 4.24
C HIS A 47 34.32 4.17 2.91
N GLN A 48 35.26 3.42 2.30
CA GLN A 48 34.97 2.64 1.09
C GLN A 48 33.90 1.58 1.36
N LEU A 49 33.95 0.90 2.52
CA LEU A 49 32.99 -0.13 2.89
C LEU A 49 31.60 0.46 3.17
N GLU A 50 31.51 1.63 3.82
CA GLU A 50 30.27 2.39 3.97
C GLU A 50 29.71 2.82 2.61
N SER A 51 30.55 3.33 1.71
CA SER A 51 30.12 3.76 0.37
C SER A 51 29.58 2.59 -0.46
N ILE A 52 30.27 1.44 -0.42
CA ILE A 52 29.83 0.20 -1.08
C ILE A 52 28.55 -0.31 -0.44
N GLN A 53 28.43 -0.26 0.90
CA GLN A 53 27.20 -0.65 1.59
C GLN A 53 26.02 0.25 1.22
N LEU A 54 26.22 1.57 1.08
CA LEU A 54 25.20 2.50 0.63
C LEU A 54 24.76 2.21 -0.80
N GLN A 55 25.72 2.02 -1.71
CA GLN A 55 25.45 1.67 -3.12
C GLN A 55 24.82 0.27 -3.27
N SER A 56 25.01 -0.58 -2.28
CA SER A 56 24.57 -1.97 -2.30
C SER A 56 23.21 -2.19 -1.61
N ARG A 57 22.65 -1.18 -0.93
CA ARG A 57 21.33 -1.28 -0.28
C ARG A 57 20.26 -0.89 -1.29
N PHE A 58 19.51 -1.88 -1.77
CA PHE A 58 18.32 -1.62 -2.55
C PHE A 58 17.34 -0.77 -1.73
N GLY A 59 16.81 0.28 -2.35
CA GLY A 59 15.99 1.31 -1.71
C GLY A 59 15.51 2.31 -2.76
N LEU A 60 14.77 3.33 -2.33
CA LEU A 60 14.14 4.29 -3.23
C LEU A 60 15.13 4.94 -4.22
N GLN A 61 16.35 5.24 -3.77
CA GLN A 61 17.40 5.81 -4.60
C GLN A 61 17.70 5.04 -5.90
N HIS A 62 17.42 3.73 -5.94
CA HIS A 62 17.67 2.89 -7.12
C HIS A 62 16.59 3.00 -8.21
N ILE A 63 15.40 3.51 -7.88
CA ILE A 63 14.26 3.59 -8.82
C ILE A 63 13.86 5.02 -9.16
N VAL A 64 14.32 6.02 -8.40
CA VAL A 64 13.96 7.44 -8.61
C VAL A 64 14.46 8.02 -9.94
N GLY A 65 15.52 7.44 -10.52
CA GLY A 65 16.05 7.89 -11.82
C GLY A 65 15.17 7.56 -13.03
N SER A 66 14.10 6.79 -12.84
CA SER A 66 13.24 6.29 -13.92
C SER A 66 11.78 6.31 -13.46
N ASP A 67 10.99 7.26 -13.98
CA ASP A 67 9.55 7.31 -13.70
C ASP A 67 8.83 6.04 -14.17
N ALA A 68 9.36 5.35 -15.20
CA ALA A 68 8.82 4.07 -15.65
C ALA A 68 9.00 2.97 -14.59
N ASP A 69 10.19 2.85 -14.01
CA ASP A 69 10.47 1.86 -12.97
C ASP A 69 9.72 2.20 -11.68
N LEU A 70 9.68 3.49 -11.31
CA LEU A 70 8.91 3.95 -10.17
C LEU A 70 7.42 3.63 -10.35
N ARG A 71 6.84 3.91 -11.52
CA ARG A 71 5.44 3.60 -11.81
C ARG A 71 5.18 2.10 -11.80
N TYR A 72 6.10 1.30 -12.29
CA TYR A 72 6.00 -0.16 -12.23
C TYR A 72 5.94 -0.66 -10.78
N TYR A 73 6.86 -0.20 -9.93
CA TYR A 73 6.98 -0.68 -8.56
C TYR A 73 6.01 -0.05 -7.56
N THR A 74 5.46 1.15 -7.85
CA THR A 74 4.67 1.92 -6.88
C THR A 74 3.29 2.36 -7.37
N ARG A 75 3.03 2.25 -8.67
CA ARG A 75 1.85 2.81 -9.37
C ARG A 75 1.71 4.34 -9.34
N PHE A 76 2.61 5.07 -8.68
CA PHE A 76 2.66 6.52 -8.80
C PHE A 76 3.14 6.92 -10.20
N ALA A 77 2.59 8.01 -10.73
CA ALA A 77 2.89 8.45 -12.10
C ALA A 77 4.34 8.95 -12.27
N SER A 78 4.93 9.52 -11.22
CA SER A 78 6.31 10.02 -11.21
C SER A 78 6.86 10.13 -9.79
N TYR A 79 8.17 10.38 -9.68
CA TYR A 79 8.82 10.54 -8.37
C TYR A 79 8.21 11.66 -7.54
N GLU A 80 7.84 12.77 -8.18
CA GLU A 80 7.21 13.90 -7.50
C GLU A 80 5.89 13.49 -6.84
N HIS A 81 5.04 12.71 -7.53
CA HIS A 81 3.79 12.21 -6.94
C HIS A 81 4.03 11.30 -5.73
N PHE A 82 4.99 10.38 -5.84
CA PHE A 82 5.39 9.53 -4.71
C PHE A 82 5.91 10.37 -3.54
N LYS A 83 6.76 11.35 -3.82
CA LYS A 83 7.35 12.23 -2.79
C LYS A 83 6.27 13.04 -2.07
N ARG A 84 5.31 13.61 -2.79
CA ARG A 84 4.17 14.33 -2.19
C ARG A 84 3.34 13.43 -1.29
N PHE A 85 3.08 12.20 -1.73
CA PHE A 85 2.41 11.21 -0.89
C PHE A 85 3.24 10.89 0.36
N TRP A 86 4.55 10.67 0.22
CA TRP A 86 5.45 10.43 1.34
C TRP A 86 5.43 11.57 2.36
N GLU A 87 5.52 12.83 1.92
CA GLU A 87 5.49 14.01 2.79
C GLU A 87 4.20 14.11 3.62
N LEU A 88 3.06 13.65 3.08
CA LEU A 88 1.79 13.59 3.81
C LEU A 88 1.77 12.46 4.85
N VAL A 89 2.41 11.34 4.55
CA VAL A 89 2.34 10.11 5.36
C VAL A 89 3.43 10.05 6.43
N GLU A 90 4.61 10.60 6.16
CA GLU A 90 5.80 10.50 7.00
C GLU A 90 5.58 10.97 8.44
N PRO A 91 4.94 12.12 8.72
CA PRO A 91 4.74 12.58 10.09
C PRO A 91 3.90 11.58 10.91
N ALA A 92 2.86 11.01 10.28
CA ALA A 92 2.01 10.00 10.91
C ALA A 92 2.74 8.66 11.04
N ALA A 93 3.57 8.27 10.07
CA ALA A 93 4.37 7.05 10.12
C ALA A 93 5.38 7.08 11.28
N LYS A 94 5.94 8.26 11.60
CA LYS A 94 6.86 8.45 12.72
C LYS A 94 6.19 8.45 14.09
N THR A 95 4.95 8.94 14.18
CA THR A 95 4.29 9.22 15.47
C THR A 95 3.17 8.25 15.83
N LYS A 96 2.47 7.67 14.84
CA LYS A 96 1.24 6.89 15.02
C LYS A 96 1.36 5.43 14.58
N MET A 97 2.45 5.05 13.91
CA MET A 97 2.62 3.68 13.40
C MET A 97 2.94 2.71 14.54
N VAL A 98 2.03 1.77 14.79
CA VAL A 98 2.24 0.65 15.72
C VAL A 98 2.91 -0.50 14.96
N ARG A 99 4.15 -0.84 15.34
CA ARG A 99 4.92 -1.91 14.68
C ARG A 99 4.56 -3.29 15.22
N ILE A 100 4.38 -4.25 14.31
CA ILE A 100 4.16 -5.64 14.68
C ILE A 100 5.49 -6.28 15.07
N THR A 101 5.62 -6.68 16.33
CA THR A 101 6.80 -7.39 16.85
C THR A 101 6.45 -8.85 17.14
N SER A 102 7.41 -9.76 16.93
CA SER A 102 7.30 -11.11 17.48
C SER A 102 7.21 -11.01 18.99
N SER A 103 6.23 -11.68 19.61
CA SER A 103 6.08 -11.75 21.06
C SER A 103 7.31 -12.39 21.70
N SER A 104 8.25 -11.57 22.15
CA SER A 104 9.19 -11.97 23.19
C SER A 104 8.57 -11.57 24.53
N SER A 105 8.32 -12.57 25.37
CA SER A 105 7.88 -12.47 26.76
C SER A 105 8.90 -11.72 27.62
N SER A 106 8.99 -10.40 27.45
CA SER A 106 9.79 -9.53 28.30
C SER A 106 8.96 -8.30 28.66
N SER A 107 8.56 -8.25 29.92
CA SER A 107 7.83 -7.18 30.60
C SER A 107 8.73 -5.97 30.84
N GLU A 108 9.26 -5.39 29.77
CA GLU A 108 10.02 -4.14 29.77
C GLU A 108 9.45 -3.27 28.64
N PRO A 109 9.24 -1.96 28.85
CA PRO A 109 8.83 -1.06 27.77
C PRO A 109 9.92 -1.07 26.69
N ALA A 110 9.64 -1.77 25.59
CA ALA A 110 10.59 -1.96 24.51
C ALA A 110 11.04 -0.59 23.98
N GLN A 111 12.31 -0.24 24.21
CA GLN A 111 12.94 0.86 23.49
C GLN A 111 12.73 0.64 21.99
N PRO A 112 12.46 1.70 21.20
CA PRO A 112 12.25 1.57 19.77
C PRO A 112 13.52 0.96 19.14
N ARG A 113 13.46 -0.35 18.84
CA ARG A 113 14.53 -1.05 18.13
C ARG A 113 14.73 -0.33 16.80
N ALA A 114 15.94 0.15 16.55
CA ALA A 114 16.30 0.74 15.27
C ALA A 114 15.89 -0.21 14.14
N THR A 115 15.05 0.27 13.22
CA THR A 115 14.62 -0.51 12.06
C THR A 115 15.80 -0.71 11.12
N LYS A 116 15.89 -1.90 10.49
CA LYS A 116 16.96 -2.16 9.50
C LYS A 116 16.82 -1.32 8.23
N LEU A 117 15.61 -0.83 7.96
CA LEU A 117 15.26 -0.01 6.81
C LEU A 117 14.72 1.34 7.26
N ALA A 118 14.94 2.36 6.44
CA ALA A 118 14.28 3.64 6.62
C ALA A 118 12.77 3.49 6.34
N PRO A 119 11.88 4.24 7.02
CA PRO A 119 10.44 4.16 6.80
C PRO A 119 10.01 4.31 5.33
N VAL A 120 10.71 5.14 4.54
CA VAL A 120 10.43 5.31 3.11
C VAL A 120 10.75 4.06 2.29
N ASP A 121 11.80 3.32 2.65
CA ASP A 121 12.15 2.05 2.01
C ASP A 121 11.20 0.92 2.45
N GLU A 122 10.70 0.97 3.70
CA GLU A 122 9.64 0.08 4.15
C GLU A 122 8.34 0.30 3.36
N LEU A 123 7.97 1.57 3.12
CA LEU A 123 6.84 1.91 2.25
C LEU A 123 7.07 1.42 0.81
N LEU A 124 8.28 1.60 0.27
CA LEU A 124 8.61 1.10 -1.05
C LEU A 124 8.44 -0.42 -1.13
N LEU A 125 8.96 -1.17 -0.15
CA LEU A 125 8.79 -2.62 -0.07
C LEU A 125 7.32 -3.01 -0.09
N PHE A 126 6.50 -2.33 0.71
CA PHE A 126 5.05 -2.55 0.74
C PHE A 126 4.39 -2.27 -0.61
N LEU A 127 4.73 -1.16 -1.26
CA LEU A 127 4.18 -0.81 -2.58
C LEU A 127 4.63 -1.77 -3.67
N MET A 128 5.88 -2.25 -3.64
CA MET A 128 6.39 -3.27 -4.55
C MET A 128 5.61 -4.58 -4.42
N HIS A 129 5.26 -4.97 -3.20
CA HIS A 129 4.43 -6.13 -2.94
C HIS A 129 3.03 -5.98 -3.57
N LEU A 130 2.37 -4.83 -3.37
CA LEU A 130 1.02 -4.59 -3.90
C LEU A 130 0.99 -4.34 -5.42
N SER A 131 1.97 -3.60 -5.94
CA SER A 131 1.94 -3.05 -7.30
C SER A 131 2.42 -4.06 -8.33
N ALA A 132 3.56 -4.70 -8.04
CA ALA A 132 4.22 -5.64 -8.94
C ALA A 132 3.99 -7.10 -8.54
N GLY A 133 3.32 -7.36 -7.40
CA GLY A 133 3.03 -8.71 -6.93
C GLY A 133 4.26 -9.48 -6.46
N LEU A 134 5.31 -8.78 -6.03
CA LEU A 134 6.56 -9.43 -5.60
C LEU A 134 6.36 -10.21 -4.31
N ASP A 135 6.87 -11.45 -4.29
CA ASP A 135 6.74 -12.33 -3.14
C ASP A 135 7.70 -11.96 -1.98
N LEU A 136 7.45 -12.55 -0.80
CA LEU A 136 8.25 -12.28 0.40
C LEU A 136 9.72 -12.69 0.27
N ARG A 137 10.05 -13.63 -0.63
CA ARG A 137 11.41 -14.12 -0.82
C ARG A 137 12.20 -13.14 -1.68
N ASP A 138 11.64 -12.69 -2.79
CA ASP A 138 12.24 -11.68 -3.66
C ASP A 138 12.47 -10.37 -2.89
N LEU A 139 11.46 -9.88 -2.15
CA LEU A 139 11.59 -8.68 -1.32
C LEU A 139 12.67 -8.84 -0.23
N ALA A 140 12.75 -10.01 0.41
CA ALA A 140 13.79 -10.29 1.40
C ALA A 140 15.21 -10.20 0.81
N ILE A 141 15.40 -10.76 -0.40
CA ILE A 141 16.69 -10.72 -1.10
C ILE A 141 17.05 -9.29 -1.48
N ARG A 142 16.12 -8.55 -2.11
CA ARG A 142 16.36 -7.16 -2.57
C ARG A 142 16.77 -6.26 -1.41
N PHE A 143 15.97 -6.23 -0.35
CA PHE A 143 16.17 -5.34 0.79
C PHE A 143 17.16 -5.90 1.83
N ARG A 144 17.74 -7.10 1.60
CA ARG A 144 18.68 -7.79 2.51
C ARG A 144 18.14 -7.92 3.94
N ILE A 145 16.86 -8.28 4.03
CA ILE A 145 16.18 -8.55 5.29
C ILE A 145 15.69 -10.00 5.32
N HIS A 146 15.29 -10.47 6.49
CA HIS A 146 14.67 -11.80 6.60
C HIS A 146 13.22 -11.76 6.07
N SER A 147 12.72 -12.85 5.47
CA SER A 147 11.33 -12.89 4.96
C SER A 147 10.28 -12.64 6.05
N SER A 148 10.55 -13.03 7.29
CA SER A 148 9.68 -12.69 8.44
C SER A 148 9.70 -11.21 8.79
N THR A 149 10.77 -10.47 8.45
CA THR A 149 10.80 -9.01 8.57
C THR A 149 10.01 -8.37 7.44
N ALA A 150 10.16 -8.83 6.19
CA ALA A 150 9.36 -8.35 5.07
C ALA A 150 7.86 -8.53 5.32
N SER A 151 7.44 -9.69 5.80
CA SER A 151 6.05 -9.97 6.18
C SER A 151 5.54 -9.01 7.25
N ARG A 152 6.30 -8.79 8.33
CA ARG A 152 5.91 -7.83 9.39
C ARG A 152 5.84 -6.40 8.89
N ILE A 153 6.74 -5.99 7.99
CA ILE A 153 6.69 -4.68 7.33
C ILE A 153 5.38 -4.56 6.55
N ILE A 154 5.07 -5.52 5.68
CA ILE A 154 3.84 -5.51 4.88
C ILE A 154 2.62 -5.40 5.78
N THR A 155 2.47 -6.27 6.79
CA THR A 155 1.31 -6.21 7.70
C THR A 155 1.22 -4.89 8.46
N THR A 156 2.36 -4.36 8.94
CA THR A 156 2.41 -3.08 9.66
C THR A 156 1.95 -1.93 8.75
N TRP A 157 2.45 -1.85 7.52
CA TRP A 157 2.07 -0.82 6.55
C TRP A 157 0.62 -0.96 6.09
N THR A 158 0.11 -2.20 5.91
CA THR A 158 -1.31 -2.46 5.63
C THR A 158 -2.19 -1.85 6.72
N HIS A 159 -1.93 -2.15 7.99
CA HIS A 159 -2.75 -1.67 9.10
C HIS A 159 -2.64 -0.15 9.25
N PHE A 160 -1.42 0.39 9.15
CA PHE A 160 -1.19 1.82 9.27
C PHE A 160 -1.90 2.61 8.17
N LEU A 161 -1.76 2.21 6.90
CA LEU A 161 -2.42 2.88 5.77
C LEU A 161 -3.92 2.67 5.78
N TYR A 162 -4.42 1.51 6.22
CA TYR A 162 -5.85 1.28 6.40
C TYR A 162 -6.47 2.32 7.34
N HIS A 163 -5.85 2.56 8.50
CA HIS A 163 -6.35 3.57 9.43
C HIS A 163 -6.12 5.00 8.96
N LEU A 164 -4.96 5.29 8.37
CA LEU A 164 -4.63 6.64 7.91
C LEU A 164 -5.55 7.06 6.75
N LEU A 165 -5.61 6.25 5.69
CA LEU A 165 -6.41 6.55 4.50
C LEU A 165 -7.90 6.37 4.76
N GLY A 166 -8.28 5.39 5.59
CA GLY A 166 -9.67 5.18 6.00
C GLY A 166 -10.26 6.32 6.85
N SER A 167 -9.41 7.20 7.40
CA SER A 167 -9.89 8.40 8.12
C SER A 167 -10.30 9.55 7.18
N ILE A 168 -9.97 9.46 5.89
CA ILE A 168 -10.29 10.47 4.90
C ILE A 168 -11.78 10.37 4.54
N ARG A 169 -12.49 11.49 4.63
CA ARG A 169 -13.88 11.58 4.15
C ARG A 169 -13.87 11.69 2.63
N LEU A 170 -14.24 10.61 1.95
CA LEU A 170 -14.27 10.56 0.48
C LEU A 170 -15.55 11.16 -0.12
N TRP A 171 -16.66 11.18 0.64
CA TRP A 171 -17.96 11.60 0.09
C TRP A 171 -17.97 13.10 -0.20
N ILE A 172 -18.16 13.45 -1.47
CA ILE A 172 -18.21 14.84 -1.95
C ILE A 172 -19.65 15.37 -1.86
N PRO A 173 -19.89 16.58 -1.34
CA PRO A 173 -21.22 17.18 -1.31
C PRO A 173 -21.83 17.37 -2.72
N PRO A 174 -23.17 17.29 -2.87
CA PRO A 174 -23.82 17.43 -4.18
C PRO A 174 -23.52 18.72 -4.92
N GLU A 175 -23.43 19.83 -4.21
CA GLU A 175 -23.14 21.13 -4.82
C GLU A 175 -21.75 21.15 -5.48
N GLU A 176 -20.77 20.49 -4.86
CA GLU A 176 -19.40 20.41 -5.39
C GLU A 176 -19.30 19.43 -6.56
N VAL A 177 -20.04 18.31 -6.51
CA VAL A 177 -20.15 17.40 -7.66
C VAL A 177 -20.78 18.12 -8.86
N LYS A 178 -21.87 18.86 -8.63
CA LYS A 178 -22.59 19.62 -9.65
C LYS A 178 -21.74 20.74 -10.23
N ALA A 179 -20.95 21.43 -9.42
CA ALA A 179 -20.05 22.49 -9.87
C ALA A 179 -18.98 21.98 -10.85
N HIS A 180 -18.56 20.73 -10.71
CA HIS A 180 -17.55 20.08 -11.57
C HIS A 180 -18.16 19.08 -12.55
N LEU A 181 -19.47 19.12 -12.79
CA LEU A 181 -20.15 18.15 -13.63
C LEU A 181 -19.65 18.24 -15.08
N PRO A 182 -19.13 17.15 -15.68
CA PRO A 182 -18.68 17.19 -17.07
C PRO A 182 -19.85 17.38 -18.05
N PRO A 183 -19.62 18.00 -19.23
CA PRO A 183 -20.66 18.21 -20.24
C PRO A 183 -21.38 16.94 -20.69
N ASP A 184 -20.69 15.79 -20.67
CA ASP A 184 -21.24 14.48 -21.05
C ASP A 184 -22.39 14.03 -20.12
N PHE A 185 -22.46 14.57 -18.91
CA PHE A 185 -23.54 14.31 -17.95
C PHE A 185 -24.69 15.33 -18.04
N SER A 186 -24.74 16.14 -19.10
CA SER A 186 -25.81 17.15 -19.30
C SER A 186 -27.23 16.56 -19.28
N PHE A 187 -27.40 15.31 -19.73
CA PHE A 187 -28.67 14.58 -19.66
C PHE A 187 -28.96 13.96 -18.28
N PHE A 188 -27.98 13.96 -17.37
CA PHE A 188 -28.04 13.36 -16.04
C PHE A 188 -27.52 14.33 -14.95
N PRO A 189 -28.09 15.55 -14.85
CA PRO A 189 -27.51 16.66 -14.09
C PRO A 189 -27.50 16.46 -12.57
N ASP A 190 -28.26 15.48 -12.07
CA ASP A 190 -28.37 15.08 -10.66
C ASP A 190 -27.56 13.82 -10.32
N THR A 191 -26.70 13.35 -11.23
CA THR A 191 -25.80 12.22 -10.96
C THR A 191 -24.81 12.58 -9.86
N GLN A 192 -24.99 11.99 -8.68
CA GLN A 192 -24.09 12.14 -7.55
C GLN A 192 -22.91 11.20 -7.65
N VAL A 193 -23.15 9.95 -8.08
CA VAL A 193 -22.15 8.90 -8.07
C VAL A 193 -22.44 7.84 -9.13
N VAL A 194 -21.39 7.44 -9.84
CA VAL A 194 -21.36 6.25 -10.70
C VAL A 194 -20.89 5.08 -9.83
N LEU A 195 -21.68 4.02 -9.72
CA LEU A 195 -21.35 2.86 -8.89
C LEU A 195 -21.05 1.64 -9.76
N ASP A 196 -19.97 0.94 -9.41
CA ASP A 196 -19.62 -0.34 -10.00
C ASP A 196 -18.98 -1.27 -8.95
N CYS A 197 -19.14 -2.58 -9.14
CA CYS A 197 -18.48 -3.59 -8.32
C CYS A 197 -17.18 -4.04 -8.99
N THR A 198 -16.05 -3.63 -8.42
CA THR A 198 -14.73 -4.06 -8.88
C THR A 198 -14.36 -5.41 -8.24
N GLU A 199 -13.97 -6.38 -9.06
CA GLU A 199 -13.44 -7.67 -8.59
C GLU A 199 -11.91 -7.66 -8.55
N ILE A 200 -11.34 -8.14 -7.44
CA ILE A 200 -9.91 -8.27 -7.21
C ILE A 200 -9.59 -9.77 -7.10
N TYR A 201 -8.68 -10.25 -7.94
CA TYR A 201 -8.17 -11.61 -7.87
C TYR A 201 -7.45 -11.86 -6.54
N CYS A 202 -7.70 -13.01 -5.94
CA CYS A 202 -6.99 -13.44 -4.75
C CYS A 202 -6.50 -14.90 -4.90
N GLN A 203 -5.57 -15.28 -4.03
CA GLN A 203 -5.10 -16.66 -3.97
C GLN A 203 -6.25 -17.58 -3.56
N THR A 204 -6.37 -18.72 -4.24
CA THR A 204 -7.41 -19.70 -3.95
C THR A 204 -7.23 -20.29 -2.55
N PRO A 205 -8.24 -20.19 -1.66
CA PRO A 205 -8.19 -20.83 -0.35
C PRO A 205 -8.05 -22.35 -0.48
N SER A 206 -7.36 -22.97 0.47
CA SER A 206 -7.27 -24.43 0.55
C SER A 206 -8.59 -25.09 1.01
N SER A 207 -9.44 -24.36 1.72
CA SER A 207 -10.77 -24.82 2.13
C SER A 207 -11.74 -24.73 0.96
N LEU A 208 -12.35 -25.86 0.60
CA LEU A 208 -13.36 -25.93 -0.48
C LEU A 208 -14.57 -25.05 -0.20
N LEU A 209 -14.97 -24.93 1.08
CA LEU A 209 -16.08 -24.05 1.49
C LEU A 209 -15.74 -22.59 1.19
N LEU A 210 -14.59 -22.12 1.68
CA LEU A 210 -14.14 -20.76 1.41
C LEU A 210 -13.94 -20.54 -0.09
N GLN A 211 -13.35 -21.50 -0.79
CA GLN A 211 -13.18 -21.43 -2.24
C GLN A 211 -14.53 -21.22 -2.94
N SER A 212 -15.58 -21.98 -2.59
CA SER A 212 -16.91 -21.80 -3.18
C SER A 212 -17.51 -20.42 -2.90
N GLU A 213 -17.27 -19.85 -1.71
CA GLU A 213 -17.78 -18.54 -1.32
C GLU A 213 -17.09 -17.42 -2.10
N VAL A 214 -15.77 -17.46 -2.22
CA VAL A 214 -15.01 -16.43 -2.94
C VAL A 214 -14.88 -16.69 -4.43
N TYR A 215 -15.45 -17.78 -4.96
CA TYR A 215 -15.44 -18.04 -6.40
C TYR A 215 -16.43 -17.11 -7.12
N SER A 216 -15.90 -16.28 -8.03
CA SER A 216 -16.71 -15.51 -8.97
C SER A 216 -16.92 -16.33 -10.23
N THR A 217 -18.17 -16.68 -10.50
CA THR A 217 -18.55 -17.31 -11.76
C THR A 217 -18.24 -16.41 -12.95
N TYR A 218 -18.37 -15.08 -12.79
CA TYR A 218 -18.10 -14.11 -13.85
C TYR A 218 -16.63 -14.09 -14.28
N LYS A 219 -15.70 -14.14 -13.31
CA LYS A 219 -14.25 -14.17 -13.59
C LYS A 219 -13.68 -15.59 -13.71
N SER A 220 -14.49 -16.61 -13.44
CA SER A 220 -14.07 -18.00 -13.34
C SER A 220 -12.88 -18.21 -12.40
N HIS A 221 -12.80 -17.42 -11.33
CA HIS A 221 -11.67 -17.42 -10.40
C HIS A 221 -12.11 -17.00 -8.98
N THR A 222 -11.27 -17.31 -8.00
CA THR A 222 -11.35 -16.78 -6.64
C THR A 222 -11.09 -15.27 -6.63
N THR A 223 -12.05 -14.49 -6.14
CA THR A 223 -12.01 -13.04 -6.09
C THR A 223 -12.66 -12.49 -4.83
N PHE A 224 -12.32 -11.25 -4.49
CA PHE A 224 -13.12 -10.40 -3.62
C PHE A 224 -13.71 -9.25 -4.43
N LYS A 225 -14.88 -8.78 -4.04
CA LYS A 225 -15.58 -7.65 -4.66
C LYS A 225 -15.64 -6.46 -3.73
N ALA A 226 -15.45 -5.27 -4.27
CA ALA A 226 -15.77 -4.03 -3.57
C ALA A 226 -16.65 -3.15 -4.47
N MET A 227 -17.62 -2.49 -3.88
CA MET A 227 -18.36 -1.42 -4.53
C MET A 227 -17.52 -0.15 -4.48
N ILE A 228 -17.25 0.40 -5.66
CA ILE A 228 -16.55 1.66 -5.85
C ILE A 228 -17.56 2.67 -6.37
N GLY A 229 -17.58 3.84 -5.75
CA GLY A 229 -18.31 5.00 -6.22
C GLY A 229 -17.36 6.07 -6.73
N ILE A 230 -17.64 6.55 -7.93
CA ILE A 230 -16.87 7.59 -8.60
C ILE A 230 -17.82 8.75 -8.91
N ALA A 231 -17.45 9.98 -8.57
CA ALA A 231 -18.19 11.15 -9.01
C ALA A 231 -18.11 11.28 -10.54
N PRO A 232 -19.08 11.92 -11.21
CA PRO A 232 -19.05 12.14 -12.66
C PRO A 232 -17.74 12.70 -13.22
N HIS A 233 -17.02 13.52 -12.45
CA HIS A 233 -15.73 14.10 -12.82
C HIS A 233 -14.51 13.19 -12.56
N GLY A 234 -14.73 11.93 -12.17
CA GLY A 234 -13.69 10.90 -12.05
C GLY A 234 -13.06 10.73 -10.66
N ALA A 235 -13.47 11.50 -9.66
CA ALA A 235 -12.96 11.34 -8.29
C ALA A 235 -13.61 10.13 -7.59
N ILE A 236 -12.83 9.31 -6.89
CA ILE A 236 -13.37 8.23 -6.04
C ILE A 236 -14.04 8.86 -4.81
N THR A 237 -15.33 8.62 -4.63
CA THR A 237 -16.14 9.19 -3.53
C THR A 237 -16.62 8.14 -2.54
N PHE A 238 -16.54 6.87 -2.88
CA PHE A 238 -17.00 5.78 -2.03
C PHE A 238 -16.22 4.48 -2.30
N VAL A 239 -15.89 3.78 -1.21
CA VAL A 239 -15.27 2.45 -1.25
C VAL A 239 -15.92 1.61 -0.15
N SER A 240 -16.54 0.49 -0.51
CA SER A 240 -17.14 -0.43 0.46
C SER A 240 -16.09 -1.34 1.10
N PRO A 241 -16.45 -2.09 2.17
CA PRO A 241 -15.71 -3.30 2.55
C PRO A 241 -15.60 -4.30 1.39
N LEU A 242 -14.70 -5.27 1.52
CA LEU A 242 -14.59 -6.39 0.59
C LEU A 242 -15.62 -7.47 0.91
N TYR A 243 -16.21 -8.02 -0.14
CA TYR A 243 -17.22 -9.07 -0.12
C TYR A 243 -16.74 -10.27 -0.93
N ALA A 244 -17.32 -11.45 -0.69
CA ALA A 244 -16.93 -12.66 -1.39
C ALA A 244 -17.29 -12.57 -2.89
N GLY A 245 -16.45 -13.13 -3.76
CA GLY A 245 -16.62 -13.12 -5.21
C GLY A 245 -17.97 -13.64 -5.72
N SER A 246 -18.59 -14.57 -5.00
CA SER A 246 -19.90 -15.12 -5.35
C SER A 246 -21.08 -14.16 -5.07
N MET A 247 -20.87 -13.12 -4.26
CA MET A 247 -21.94 -12.20 -3.88
C MET A 247 -22.41 -11.40 -5.08
N SER A 248 -23.74 -11.28 -5.19
CA SER A 248 -24.36 -10.45 -6.22
C SER A 248 -24.11 -8.98 -5.93
N ASP A 249 -23.92 -8.20 -6.97
CA ASP A 249 -23.65 -6.79 -6.80
C ASP A 249 -24.83 -6.11 -6.05
N ARG A 250 -26.08 -6.54 -6.30
CA ARG A 250 -27.30 -6.01 -5.63
C ARG A 250 -27.23 -6.23 -4.12
N GLU A 251 -26.69 -7.35 -3.68
CA GLU A 251 -26.49 -7.65 -2.26
C GLU A 251 -25.38 -6.78 -1.66
N ILE A 252 -24.28 -6.60 -2.40
CA ILE A 252 -23.21 -5.66 -2.04
C ILE A 252 -23.77 -4.24 -1.90
N PHE A 253 -24.62 -3.78 -2.81
CA PHE A 253 -25.29 -2.46 -2.70
C PHE A 253 -26.01 -2.30 -1.36
N ARG A 254 -26.78 -3.32 -0.96
CA ARG A 254 -27.53 -3.32 0.31
C ARG A 254 -26.60 -3.25 1.53
N LEU A 255 -25.49 -3.98 1.51
CA LEU A 255 -24.59 -4.14 2.65
C LEU A 255 -23.49 -3.07 2.73
N SER A 256 -23.15 -2.43 1.60
CA SER A 256 -22.04 -1.48 1.48
C SER A 256 -22.21 -0.23 2.35
N GLY A 257 -23.45 0.13 2.67
CA GLY A 257 -23.79 1.36 3.38
C GLY A 257 -23.96 2.59 2.48
N ILE A 258 -23.84 2.46 1.16
CA ILE A 258 -24.01 3.58 0.20
C ILE A 258 -25.37 4.27 0.33
N THR A 259 -26.44 3.51 0.62
CA THR A 259 -27.79 4.04 0.77
C THR A 259 -27.94 5.07 1.87
N LYS A 260 -27.04 5.07 2.88
CA LYS A 260 -27.02 6.04 3.97
C LYS A 260 -26.47 7.40 3.55
N LEU A 261 -25.78 7.48 2.42
CA LEU A 261 -25.16 8.70 1.88
C LEU A 261 -26.03 9.37 0.81
N LEU A 262 -27.00 8.63 0.26
CA LEU A 262 -27.86 9.09 -0.83
C LEU A 262 -29.14 9.74 -0.29
N THR A 263 -29.55 10.84 -0.92
CA THR A 263 -30.85 11.48 -0.68
C THR A 263 -31.78 11.27 -1.88
N PRO A 264 -33.11 11.47 -1.73
CA PRO A 264 -34.06 11.32 -2.84
C PRO A 264 -33.80 12.23 -4.05
N GLU A 265 -33.09 13.34 -3.85
CA GLU A 265 -32.74 14.32 -4.88
C GLU A 265 -31.47 13.92 -5.67
N MET A 266 -30.69 12.97 -5.14
CA MET A 266 -29.50 12.46 -5.80
C MET A 266 -29.86 11.32 -6.75
N ALA A 267 -29.13 11.24 -7.87
CA ALA A 267 -29.17 10.08 -8.75
C ALA A 267 -27.87 9.27 -8.66
N ILE A 268 -27.99 7.96 -8.76
CA ILE A 268 -26.87 7.06 -9.02
C ILE A 268 -26.89 6.63 -10.48
N MET A 269 -25.71 6.45 -11.07
CA MET A 269 -25.56 5.83 -12.40
C MET A 269 -24.86 4.50 -12.26
N VAL A 270 -25.40 3.45 -12.87
CA VAL A 270 -24.92 2.08 -12.68
C VAL A 270 -25.01 1.28 -13.97
N ASP A 271 -24.29 0.16 -14.05
CA ASP A 271 -24.35 -0.71 -15.22
C ASP A 271 -25.74 -1.36 -15.37
N LYS A 272 -26.07 -1.75 -16.59
CA LYS A 272 -27.36 -2.28 -17.03
C LYS A 272 -27.85 -3.48 -16.20
N GLY A 273 -26.94 -4.37 -15.80
CA GLY A 273 -27.26 -5.54 -14.97
C GLY A 273 -27.62 -5.21 -13.52
N PHE A 274 -27.49 -3.95 -13.11
CA PHE A 274 -27.52 -3.55 -11.72
C PHE A 274 -28.91 -3.15 -11.25
N LEU A 275 -29.75 -4.15 -10.97
CA LEU A 275 -31.14 -3.96 -10.55
C LEU A 275 -31.20 -3.51 -9.08
N VAL A 276 -31.19 -2.20 -8.78
CA VAL A 276 -31.19 -1.64 -7.42
C VAL A 276 -32.25 -0.56 -7.18
N ASP A 277 -33.18 -0.38 -8.11
CA ASP A 277 -34.19 0.69 -8.11
C ASP A 277 -35.06 0.72 -6.85
N ASN A 278 -35.43 -0.46 -6.33
CA ASN A 278 -36.22 -0.58 -5.10
C ASN A 278 -35.40 -0.47 -3.80
N LEU A 279 -34.07 -0.37 -3.90
CA LEU A 279 -33.16 -0.20 -2.77
C LEU A 279 -32.60 1.22 -2.69
N CYS A 280 -32.54 1.93 -3.82
CA CYS A 280 -32.03 3.29 -3.90
C CYS A 280 -33.09 4.29 -3.43
N PRO A 281 -32.75 5.24 -2.53
CA PRO A 281 -33.69 6.28 -2.11
C PRO A 281 -33.95 7.32 -3.23
N GLY A 282 -32.97 7.52 -4.13
CA GLY A 282 -33.02 8.46 -5.23
C GLY A 282 -33.14 7.78 -6.60
N LYS A 283 -32.90 8.54 -7.67
CA LYS A 283 -33.03 8.03 -9.06
C LYS A 283 -31.89 7.07 -9.40
N VAL A 284 -32.18 6.13 -10.29
CA VAL A 284 -31.20 5.18 -10.81
C VAL A 284 -31.15 5.31 -12.32
N TYR A 285 -30.01 5.76 -12.86
CA TYR A 285 -29.73 5.81 -14.29
C TYR A 285 -29.03 4.53 -14.74
N ARG A 286 -29.60 3.85 -15.73
CA ARG A 286 -29.06 2.60 -16.31
C ARG A 286 -29.16 2.58 -17.83
N PRO A 287 -28.17 2.00 -18.54
CA PRO A 287 -28.30 1.80 -19.97
C PRO A 287 -29.50 0.90 -20.30
N ALA A 288 -30.24 1.22 -21.35
CA ALA A 288 -31.46 0.53 -21.75
C ALA A 288 -31.24 -0.95 -22.07
N PHE A 289 -32.24 -1.77 -21.77
CA PHE A 289 -32.26 -3.15 -22.24
C PHE A 289 -32.52 -3.21 -23.74
N LEU A 290 -31.46 -3.29 -24.55
CA LEU A 290 -31.56 -3.79 -25.93
C LEU A 290 -32.20 -5.18 -25.87
N SER A 291 -33.51 -5.25 -26.13
CA SER A 291 -34.23 -6.49 -26.27
C SER A 291 -33.71 -7.21 -27.52
N LYS A 292 -33.47 -8.52 -27.42
CA LYS A 292 -32.86 -9.31 -28.52
C LYS A 292 -33.68 -9.36 -29.82
N ASN A 293 -34.87 -8.73 -29.88
CA ASN A 293 -35.83 -8.86 -30.99
C ASN A 293 -36.35 -7.53 -31.55
N ALA A 294 -35.74 -6.37 -31.24
CA ALA A 294 -36.06 -5.12 -31.92
C ALA A 294 -34.83 -4.62 -32.68
N GLN A 295 -34.77 -4.90 -33.98
CA GLN A 295 -33.81 -4.25 -34.87
C GLN A 295 -34.18 -2.76 -34.88
N MET A 296 -33.31 -1.91 -34.32
CA MET A 296 -33.55 -0.47 -34.26
C MET A 296 -33.75 0.08 -35.69
N THR A 297 -34.78 0.90 -35.88
CA THR A 297 -34.95 1.62 -37.14
C THR A 297 -33.80 2.62 -37.30
N LYS A 298 -33.47 3.00 -38.55
CA LYS A 298 -32.34 3.93 -38.83
C LYS A 298 -32.48 5.27 -38.08
N GLU A 299 -33.71 5.67 -37.76
CA GLU A 299 -34.04 6.88 -37.01
C GLU A 299 -33.80 6.71 -35.50
N ASP A 300 -34.08 5.52 -34.95
CA ASP A 300 -33.76 5.17 -33.56
C ASP A 300 -32.25 5.02 -33.36
N VAL A 301 -31.50 4.51 -34.34
CA VAL A 301 -30.03 4.43 -34.27
C VAL A 301 -29.38 5.81 -34.16
N GLN A 302 -29.93 6.83 -34.84
CA GLN A 302 -29.44 8.21 -34.73
C GLN A 302 -29.80 8.88 -33.39
N LYS A 303 -30.95 8.53 -32.79
CA LYS A 303 -31.34 9.04 -31.45
C LYS A 303 -30.64 8.29 -30.31
N THR A 304 -30.42 6.99 -30.45
CA THR A 304 -29.74 6.13 -29.48
C THR A 304 -28.22 6.38 -29.46
N GLY A 305 -27.68 7.00 -30.51
CA GLY A 305 -26.32 7.58 -30.48
C GLY A 305 -26.16 8.73 -29.48
N ASN A 306 -27.26 9.35 -29.01
CA ASN A 306 -27.21 10.53 -28.14
C ASN A 306 -27.76 10.35 -26.71
N CYS A 307 -28.49 9.30 -26.35
CA CYS A 307 -28.75 8.94 -24.93
C CYS A 307 -29.50 7.59 -24.77
N PRO A 308 -28.85 6.50 -24.32
CA PRO A 308 -29.50 5.19 -24.19
C PRO A 308 -29.79 4.80 -22.73
N PHE A 309 -30.26 5.69 -21.86
CA PHE A 309 -30.53 5.36 -20.44
C PHE A 309 -32.02 5.44 -20.07
N GLU A 310 -32.55 4.42 -19.41
CA GLU A 310 -33.90 4.41 -18.86
C GLU A 310 -33.92 5.09 -17.48
N THR A 311 -34.91 5.96 -17.24
CA THR A 311 -35.26 6.45 -15.89
C THR A 311 -36.64 5.88 -15.57
N PRO A 312 -36.86 5.21 -14.42
CA PRO A 312 -38.20 4.76 -14.08
C PRO A 312 -39.08 5.98 -13.79
N CYS A 313 -40.09 6.23 -14.64
CA CYS A 313 -41.12 7.22 -14.36
C CYS A 313 -41.90 6.80 -13.11
N ARG A 314 -41.82 7.60 -12.05
CA ARG A 314 -42.64 7.45 -10.86
C ARG A 314 -44.06 7.86 -11.24
N ALA A 315 -44.94 6.90 -11.48
CA ALA A 315 -46.35 7.15 -11.77
C ALA A 315 -46.99 7.88 -10.57
N GLN A 316 -47.26 9.17 -10.74
CA GLN A 316 -48.20 9.89 -9.90
C GLN A 316 -49.61 9.52 -10.37
N HIS A 317 -50.33 8.73 -9.57
CA HIS A 317 -51.78 8.64 -9.70
C HIS A 317 -52.40 9.83 -8.95
N GLN A 318 -52.93 10.79 -9.70
CA GLN A 318 -53.96 11.70 -9.25
C GLN A 318 -55.12 11.69 -10.26
N GLU A 319 -56.25 11.21 -9.73
CA GLU A 319 -57.65 11.62 -9.94
C GLU A 319 -58.28 11.71 -11.34
N GLY A 320 -59.48 11.14 -11.39
CA GLY A 320 -60.49 11.37 -12.42
C GLY A 320 -61.81 10.75 -11.95
N GLU A 321 -62.47 11.42 -11.00
CA GLU A 321 -63.91 11.22 -10.75
C GLU A 321 -64.67 11.42 -12.08
N GLY A 322 -65.56 10.48 -12.38
CA GLY A 322 -66.34 10.45 -13.61
C GLY A 322 -67.70 9.82 -13.33
N GLU A 323 -68.54 10.62 -12.72
CA GLU A 323 -69.99 10.49 -12.62
C GLU A 323 -70.61 10.21 -14.01
N GLN A 324 -71.39 9.13 -14.16
CA GLN A 324 -72.48 9.09 -15.14
C GLN A 324 -73.55 8.07 -14.78
N THR A 325 -74.70 8.65 -14.43
CA THR A 325 -76.06 8.12 -14.41
C THR A 325 -76.43 7.44 -15.74
N ILE A 326 -76.91 6.19 -15.69
CA ILE A 326 -78.28 5.69 -15.96
C ILE A 326 -78.25 4.18 -15.72
#